data_AF-A0A958P8T6-F1
#
_entry.id   AF-A0A958P8T6-F1
#
_cell.length_a   1.000
_cell.length_b   1.000
_cell.length_c   1.000
_cell.angle_alpha   90.00
_cell.angle_beta   90.00
_cell.angle_gamma   90.00
#
_symmetry.space_group_name_H-M   'P 1'
#
loop_
_entity.id
_entity.type
_entity.pdbx_description
1 polymer ?
#
loop_
_entity_poly.entity_id
_entity_poly.type
_entity_poly.pdbx_seq_one_letter_code
_entity_poly.pdbx_strand_id
1 'polypeptide(L)'
;MKHPHFKLLTYNIAKAISPLRRKYVLQDLRESLKTIGADFIFLQEVCGHHPSKEKAKFTKSPLEILSEEVLPYHYYGMTTEYEDGNHGNAILSRYEIKRIHNLDISMSPLARRGLLHCILDLPDFQKDLHLFCLHLDLLPADRRKQFELVKARILDSVEESDLVILAGDFNDWKGEWKSRLSQELNLDEVELSQKGPAKTFPSFFPLLHLDRVYYRGLAVRDFEILK
;
A
#
# COMPACT_ATOMS: atom_id res chain seq x y z
N MET A 1 30.14 3.71 -9.04
CA MET A 1 29.66 3.04 -7.81
C MET A 1 28.23 2.58 -8.07
N LYS A 2 27.85 1.35 -7.68
CA LYS A 2 26.44 0.92 -7.80
C LYS A 2 25.68 1.58 -6.65
N HIS A 3 24.70 2.42 -6.96
CA HIS A 3 23.79 2.94 -5.93
C HIS A 3 22.91 1.79 -5.41
N PRO A 4 22.63 1.73 -4.10
CA PRO A 4 21.68 0.75 -3.57
C PRO A 4 20.31 0.97 -4.22
N HIS A 5 19.59 -0.13 -4.44
CA HIS A 5 18.28 -0.11 -5.08
C HIS A 5 17.40 -1.20 -4.49
N PHE A 6 16.10 -0.99 -4.57
CA PHE A 6 15.07 -1.96 -4.18
C PHE A 6 13.90 -1.90 -5.17
N LYS A 7 13.13 -2.99 -5.25
CA LYS A 7 11.88 -3.07 -5.99
C LYS A 7 10.72 -2.99 -5.01
N LEU A 8 9.64 -2.28 -5.38
CA LEU A 8 8.42 -2.25 -4.59
C LEU A 8 7.19 -2.57 -5.43
N LEU A 9 6.13 -3.00 -4.77
CA LEU A 9 4.81 -3.24 -5.36
C LEU A 9 3.74 -2.59 -4.47
N THR A 10 2.74 -1.95 -5.08
CA THR A 10 1.48 -1.64 -4.40
C THR A 10 0.34 -2.37 -5.09
N TYR A 11 -0.56 -2.97 -4.32
CA TYR A 11 -1.66 -3.77 -4.85
C TYR A 11 -2.87 -3.81 -3.91
N ASN A 12 -3.99 -3.23 -4.35
CA ASN A 12 -5.30 -3.50 -3.74
C ASN A 12 -5.79 -4.89 -4.15
N ILE A 13 -5.73 -5.85 -3.21
CA ILE A 13 -6.02 -7.25 -3.49
C ILE A 13 -7.50 -7.61 -3.44
N ALA A 14 -8.38 -6.63 -3.19
CA ALA A 14 -9.83 -6.81 -3.13
C ALA A 14 -10.25 -8.03 -2.29
N LYS A 15 -9.66 -8.19 -1.10
CA LYS A 15 -9.94 -9.30 -0.17
C LYS A 15 -9.59 -10.69 -0.72
N ALA A 16 -8.67 -10.74 -1.69
CA ALA A 16 -8.32 -11.92 -2.47
C ALA A 16 -9.53 -12.58 -3.16
N ILE A 17 -10.48 -11.74 -3.60
CA ILE A 17 -11.65 -12.17 -4.37
C ILE A 17 -11.43 -11.82 -5.83
N SER A 18 -11.65 -12.79 -6.72
CA SER A 18 -11.42 -12.61 -8.16
C SER A 18 -12.22 -11.43 -8.72
N PRO A 19 -11.76 -10.77 -9.80
CA PRO A 19 -12.62 -9.90 -10.59
C PRO A 19 -13.87 -10.70 -11.00
N LEU A 20 -15.07 -10.13 -10.87
CA LEU A 20 -16.39 -10.81 -10.92
C LEU A 20 -16.85 -11.57 -9.66
N ARG A 21 -16.09 -11.54 -8.57
CA ARG A 21 -16.46 -12.09 -7.25
C ARG A 21 -16.87 -13.56 -7.23
N ARG A 22 -16.25 -14.37 -8.10
CA ARG A 22 -16.60 -15.80 -8.26
C ARG A 22 -15.73 -16.73 -7.44
N LYS A 23 -14.46 -16.37 -7.23
CA LYS A 23 -13.47 -17.25 -6.60
C LYS A 23 -12.69 -16.52 -5.52
N TYR A 24 -12.36 -17.26 -4.46
CA TYR A 24 -11.35 -16.86 -3.49
C TYR A 24 -9.99 -17.34 -4.01
N VAL A 25 -9.08 -16.40 -4.29
CA VAL A 25 -7.84 -16.63 -5.06
C VAL A 25 -6.58 -16.39 -4.21
N LEU A 26 -6.69 -16.57 -2.90
CA LEU A 26 -5.62 -16.24 -1.95
C LEU A 26 -4.29 -16.96 -2.24
N GLN A 27 -4.35 -18.26 -2.57
CA GLN A 27 -3.15 -19.04 -2.88
C GLN A 27 -2.52 -18.60 -4.21
N ASP A 28 -3.31 -18.42 -5.26
CA ASP A 28 -2.84 -17.93 -6.57
C ASP A 28 -2.19 -16.54 -6.42
N LEU A 29 -2.79 -15.68 -5.60
CA LEU A 29 -2.25 -14.37 -5.25
C LEU A 29 -0.90 -14.49 -4.55
N ARG A 30 -0.77 -15.34 -3.52
CA ARG A 30 0.51 -15.60 -2.85
C ARG A 30 1.59 -16.03 -3.84
N GLU A 31 1.29 -17.02 -4.67
CA GLU A 31 2.27 -17.52 -5.66
C GLU A 31 2.69 -16.43 -6.66
N SER A 32 1.74 -15.56 -7.07
CA SER A 32 2.05 -14.42 -7.91
C SER A 32 3.00 -13.43 -7.22
N LEU A 33 2.73 -13.10 -5.94
CA LEU A 33 3.57 -12.19 -5.16
C LEU A 33 5.02 -12.69 -5.03
N LYS A 34 5.24 -14.00 -4.87
CA LYS A 34 6.58 -14.60 -4.82
C LYS A 34 7.41 -14.35 -6.08
N THR A 35 6.77 -14.38 -7.25
CA THR A 35 7.47 -14.25 -8.54
C THR A 35 7.89 -12.83 -8.89
N ILE A 36 7.33 -11.81 -8.23
CA ILE A 36 7.56 -10.40 -8.59
C ILE A 36 8.96 -9.93 -8.21
N GLY A 37 9.57 -10.54 -7.18
CA GLY A 37 10.87 -10.17 -6.67
C GLY A 37 10.90 -8.76 -6.05
N ALA A 38 9.80 -8.31 -5.44
CA ALA A 38 9.74 -7.05 -4.72
C ALA A 38 10.41 -7.16 -3.34
N ASP A 39 11.14 -6.13 -2.93
CA ASP A 39 11.68 -6.00 -1.57
C ASP A 39 10.66 -5.41 -0.58
N PHE A 40 9.68 -4.64 -1.09
CA PHE A 40 8.57 -4.09 -0.32
C PHE A 40 7.24 -4.29 -1.05
N ILE A 41 6.21 -4.74 -0.35
CA ILE A 41 4.87 -4.92 -0.91
C ILE A 41 3.84 -4.23 -0.03
N PHE A 42 3.09 -3.31 -0.62
CA PHE A 42 2.00 -2.55 -0.01
C PHE A 42 0.68 -3.17 -0.46
N LEU A 43 -0.08 -3.73 0.47
CA LEU A 43 -1.34 -4.40 0.19
C LEU A 43 -2.51 -3.64 0.82
N GLN A 44 -3.57 -3.41 0.04
CA GLN A 44 -4.83 -2.85 0.51
C GLN A 44 -5.95 -3.90 0.45
N GLU A 45 -6.96 -3.74 1.30
CA GLU A 45 -8.07 -4.70 1.44
C GLU A 45 -7.62 -6.12 1.83
N VAL A 46 -6.57 -6.23 2.65
CA VAL A 46 -6.17 -7.50 3.26
C VAL A 46 -7.19 -7.87 4.34
N CYS A 47 -7.71 -9.09 4.30
CA CYS A 47 -8.59 -9.61 5.35
C CYS A 47 -7.80 -10.33 6.44
N GLY A 48 -8.16 -10.11 7.70
CA GLY A 48 -7.63 -10.94 8.80
C GLY A 48 -8.30 -12.31 8.92
N HIS A 49 -9.45 -12.51 8.25
CA HIS A 49 -10.21 -13.74 8.31
C HIS A 49 -10.63 -14.22 6.92
N HIS A 50 -10.72 -15.54 6.76
CA HIS A 50 -11.29 -16.13 5.55
C HIS A 50 -12.78 -15.83 5.44
N PRO A 51 -13.32 -15.68 4.21
CA PRO A 51 -14.77 -15.68 4.00
C PRO A 51 -15.42 -16.90 4.65
N SER A 52 -16.63 -16.77 5.21
CA SER A 52 -17.26 -17.84 5.99
C SER A 52 -17.39 -19.16 5.23
N LYS A 53 -17.61 -19.12 3.90
CA LYS A 53 -17.68 -20.29 3.01
C LYS A 53 -16.34 -21.01 2.80
N GLU A 54 -15.23 -20.32 3.05
CA GLU A 54 -13.86 -20.81 2.83
C GLU A 54 -13.16 -21.16 4.15
N LYS A 55 -13.67 -20.67 5.29
CA LYS A 55 -13.03 -20.78 6.62
C LYS A 55 -12.61 -22.22 6.99
N ALA A 56 -13.41 -23.23 6.65
CA ALA A 56 -13.10 -24.63 6.97
C ALA A 56 -11.91 -25.21 6.18
N LYS A 57 -11.45 -24.56 5.10
CA LYS A 57 -10.38 -25.05 4.22
C LYS A 57 -8.98 -24.64 4.67
N PHE A 58 -8.86 -23.72 5.63
CA PHE A 58 -7.60 -23.10 6.00
C PHE A 58 -7.37 -23.15 7.51
N THR A 59 -6.12 -23.41 7.90
CA THR A 59 -5.68 -23.41 9.30
C THR A 59 -4.93 -22.15 9.69
N LYS A 60 -4.33 -21.47 8.71
CA LYS A 60 -3.68 -20.16 8.85
C LYS A 60 -4.64 -19.06 8.43
N SER A 61 -4.44 -17.85 8.93
CA SER A 61 -5.16 -16.66 8.48
C SER A 61 -4.79 -16.27 7.03
N PRO A 62 -5.61 -15.44 6.36
CA PRO A 62 -5.26 -14.98 5.02
C PRO A 62 -3.95 -14.21 4.96
N LEU A 63 -3.64 -13.40 5.97
CA LEU A 63 -2.39 -12.65 6.05
C LEU A 63 -1.19 -13.59 6.16
N GLU A 64 -1.25 -14.59 7.05
CA GLU A 64 -0.17 -15.57 7.20
C GLU A 64 0.09 -16.33 5.90
N ILE A 65 -0.96 -16.68 5.16
CA ILE A 65 -0.81 -17.29 3.83
C ILE A 65 -0.18 -16.28 2.86
N LEU A 66 -0.63 -15.03 2.83
CA LEU A 66 -0.10 -14.02 1.92
C LEU A 66 1.36 -13.65 2.18
N SER A 67 1.83 -13.72 3.43
CA SER A 67 3.21 -13.42 3.78
C SER A 67 4.13 -14.64 3.73
N GLU A 68 3.59 -15.85 3.88
CA GLU A 68 4.36 -17.09 3.89
C GLU A 68 5.18 -17.26 2.61
N GLU A 69 6.50 -17.35 2.80
CA GLU A 69 7.50 -17.52 1.73
C GLU A 69 7.50 -16.38 0.68
N VAL A 70 6.80 -15.27 0.93
CA VAL A 70 6.85 -14.06 0.08
C VAL A 70 7.96 -13.14 0.56
N LEU A 71 7.86 -12.66 1.81
CA LEU A 71 8.85 -11.81 2.46
C LEU A 71 8.90 -12.09 3.97
N PRO A 72 10.07 -12.03 4.61
CA PRO A 72 10.27 -12.47 6.00
C PRO A 72 9.60 -11.57 7.04
N TYR A 73 9.47 -10.27 6.77
CA TYR A 73 8.85 -9.32 7.69
C TYR A 73 7.54 -8.81 7.13
N HIS A 74 6.53 -8.67 7.98
CA HIS A 74 5.26 -8.10 7.57
C HIS A 74 4.53 -7.49 8.76
N TYR A 75 3.68 -6.51 8.48
CA TYR A 75 2.77 -5.94 9.45
C TYR A 75 1.40 -5.70 8.85
N TYR A 76 0.37 -5.96 9.66
CA TYR A 76 -1.03 -5.72 9.30
C TYR A 76 -1.63 -4.59 10.13
N GLY A 77 -1.96 -3.50 9.47
CA GLY A 77 -2.70 -2.36 10.01
C GLY A 77 -4.19 -2.57 9.80
N MET A 78 -4.83 -3.24 10.77
CA MET A 78 -6.28 -3.39 10.78
C MET A 78 -6.96 -2.02 10.74
N THR A 79 -7.94 -1.85 9.86
CA THR A 79 -8.63 -0.58 9.65
C THR A 79 -10.10 -0.68 10.02
N THR A 80 -10.76 -1.78 9.64
CA THR A 80 -12.18 -2.01 9.88
C THR A 80 -12.38 -3.33 10.59
N GLU A 81 -13.18 -3.34 11.65
CA GLU A 81 -13.65 -4.54 12.35
C GLU A 81 -15.18 -4.67 12.20
N TYR A 82 -15.67 -5.89 12.04
CA TYR A 82 -17.07 -6.26 11.96
C TYR A 82 -17.26 -7.66 12.54
N GLU A 83 -18.51 -8.06 12.82
CA GLU A 83 -18.85 -9.27 13.58
C GLU A 83 -18.15 -10.54 13.08
N ASP A 84 -18.03 -10.70 11.76
CA ASP A 84 -17.44 -11.87 11.10
C ASP A 84 -16.03 -11.64 10.54
N GLY A 85 -15.36 -10.55 10.88
CA GLY A 85 -13.96 -10.36 10.50
C GLY A 85 -13.45 -8.92 10.49
N ASN A 86 -12.33 -8.74 9.82
CA ASN A 86 -11.70 -7.43 9.71
C ASN A 86 -10.98 -7.30 8.36
N HIS A 87 -10.71 -6.06 7.95
CA HIS A 87 -9.82 -5.78 6.84
C HIS A 87 -8.98 -4.52 7.08
N GLY A 88 -7.89 -4.39 6.34
CA GLY A 88 -6.98 -3.27 6.47
C GLY A 88 -5.85 -3.30 5.44
N ASN A 89 -4.77 -2.61 5.79
CA ASN A 89 -3.56 -2.52 4.97
C ASN A 89 -2.49 -3.44 5.52
N ALA A 90 -1.61 -3.94 4.65
CA ALA A 90 -0.41 -4.64 5.08
C ALA A 90 0.83 -4.14 4.34
N ILE A 91 1.96 -4.16 5.02
CA ILE A 91 3.28 -3.98 4.40
C ILE A 91 4.05 -5.27 4.63
N LEU A 92 4.53 -5.88 3.55
CA LEU A 92 5.51 -6.95 3.58
C LEU A 92 6.87 -6.36 3.20
N SER A 93 7.94 -6.82 3.86
CA SER A 93 9.27 -6.25 3.75
C SER A 93 10.34 -7.34 3.79
N ARG A 94 11.33 -7.20 2.91
CA ARG A 94 12.57 -7.98 2.95
C ARG A 94 13.41 -7.66 4.18
N TYR A 95 13.34 -6.42 4.65
CA TYR A 95 14.12 -5.89 5.76
C TYR A 95 13.28 -5.77 7.02
N GLU A 96 13.92 -5.85 8.18
CA GLU A 96 13.25 -5.78 9.48
C GLU A 96 12.57 -4.42 9.67
N ILE A 97 11.29 -4.46 10.08
CA ILE A 97 10.54 -3.26 10.40
C ILE A 97 10.83 -2.87 11.85
N LYS A 98 11.41 -1.69 12.05
CA LYS A 98 11.88 -1.21 13.36
C LYS A 98 10.79 -0.53 14.18
N ARG A 99 9.92 0.24 13.52
CA ARG A 99 8.82 0.96 14.17
C ARG A 99 7.58 0.89 13.31
N ILE A 100 6.42 0.80 13.96
CA ILE A 100 5.13 0.67 13.31
C ILE A 100 4.12 1.59 13.97
N HIS A 101 3.35 2.30 13.14
CA HIS A 101 2.21 3.10 13.56
C HIS A 101 1.05 2.86 12.60
N ASN A 102 -0.13 2.54 13.13
CA ASN A 102 -1.34 2.42 12.33
C ASN A 102 -2.31 3.53 12.75
N LEU A 103 -2.54 4.48 11.85
CA LEU A 103 -3.36 5.66 12.14
C LEU A 103 -4.75 5.51 11.54
N ASP A 104 -5.78 5.80 12.35
CA ASP A 104 -7.15 5.94 11.86
C ASP A 104 -7.28 7.29 11.12
N ILE A 105 -7.63 7.24 9.84
CA ILE A 105 -7.90 8.40 8.98
C ILE A 105 -9.36 8.39 8.47
N SER A 106 -10.26 7.72 9.19
CA SER A 106 -11.66 7.58 8.81
C SER A 106 -12.42 8.91 8.92
N MET A 107 -13.21 9.23 7.89
CA MET A 107 -14.14 10.38 7.93
C MET A 107 -15.57 9.98 8.28
N SER A 108 -15.85 8.68 8.29
CA SER A 108 -17.16 8.11 8.59
C SER A 108 -17.01 6.76 9.30
N PRO A 109 -17.91 6.41 10.22
CA PRO A 109 -17.93 5.08 10.83
C PRO A 109 -18.27 3.97 9.82
N LEU A 110 -18.90 4.29 8.69
CA LEU A 110 -19.31 3.33 7.66
C LEU A 110 -18.16 2.87 6.75
N ALA A 111 -17.13 3.71 6.62
CA ALA A 111 -15.99 3.47 5.77
C ALA A 111 -14.73 3.80 6.57
N ARG A 112 -14.25 2.83 7.35
CA ARG A 112 -13.01 3.01 8.08
C ARG A 112 -11.83 3.02 7.11
N ARG A 113 -10.86 3.90 7.36
CA ARG A 113 -9.64 4.08 6.57
C ARG A 113 -8.43 4.20 7.49
N GLY A 114 -7.32 3.62 7.05
CA GLY A 114 -6.09 3.51 7.83
C GLY A 114 -4.88 3.95 7.03
N LEU A 115 -3.92 4.57 7.73
CA LEU A 115 -2.57 4.83 7.24
C LEU A 115 -1.60 3.96 8.04
N LEU A 116 -1.09 2.91 7.42
CA LEU A 116 -0.06 2.06 8.01
C LEU A 116 1.32 2.67 7.70
N HIS A 117 2.04 3.08 8.74
CA HIS A 117 3.37 3.66 8.66
C HIS A 117 4.38 2.70 9.30
N CYS A 118 5.33 2.22 8.50
CA CYS A 118 6.47 1.41 8.93
C CYS A 118 7.77 2.18 8.73
N ILE A 119 8.71 2.06 9.68
CA ILE A 119 10.04 2.70 9.61
C ILE A 119 11.10 1.61 9.62
N LEU A 120 12.05 1.72 8.71
CA LEU A 120 13.14 0.76 8.53
C LEU A 120 14.48 1.48 8.46
N ASP A 121 15.48 0.86 9.06
CA ASP A 121 16.88 1.21 8.87
C ASP A 121 17.46 0.20 7.85
N LEU A 122 17.76 0.67 6.64
CA LEU A 122 18.26 -0.19 5.57
C LEU A 122 19.80 -0.20 5.59
N PRO A 123 20.46 -1.37 5.61
CA PRO A 123 21.92 -1.45 5.78
C PRO A 123 22.75 -0.63 4.79
N ASP A 124 22.29 -0.49 3.55
CA ASP A 124 23.00 0.23 2.49
C ASP A 124 22.57 1.70 2.34
N PHE A 125 21.62 2.16 3.16
CA PHE A 125 21.12 3.54 3.16
C PHE A 125 21.54 4.24 4.45
N GLN A 126 21.87 5.52 4.35
CA GLN A 126 22.33 6.30 5.51
C GLN A 126 21.18 6.93 6.32
N LYS A 127 19.94 6.64 5.94
CA LYS A 127 18.74 7.35 6.37
C LYS A 127 17.60 6.37 6.57
N ASP A 128 16.72 6.68 7.51
CA ASP A 128 15.51 5.89 7.74
C ASP A 128 14.63 5.92 6.49
N LEU A 129 14.07 4.75 6.17
CA LEU A 129 13.05 4.59 5.14
C LEU A 129 11.69 4.51 5.79
N HIS A 130 10.84 5.48 5.48
CA HIS A 130 9.46 5.55 5.89
C HIS A 130 8.55 5.00 4.79
N LEU A 131 7.85 3.90 5.10
CA LEU A 131 6.87 3.28 4.23
C LEU A 131 5.46 3.60 4.74
N PHE A 132 4.66 4.25 3.92
CA PHE A 132 3.27 4.56 4.22
C PHE A 132 2.35 3.81 3.25
N CYS A 133 1.51 2.93 3.77
CA CYS A 133 0.45 2.23 3.03
C CYS A 133 -0.91 2.81 3.38
N LEU A 134 -1.64 3.28 2.37
CA LEU A 134 -2.99 3.82 2.54
C LEU A 134 -4.01 3.22 1.58
N HIS A 135 -5.27 3.37 1.96
CA HIS A 135 -6.42 3.24 1.09
C HIS A 135 -7.32 4.43 1.46
N LEU A 136 -7.65 5.30 0.52
CA LEU A 136 -8.44 6.52 0.79
C LEU A 136 -9.94 6.33 0.53
N ASP A 137 -10.74 7.29 0.98
CA ASP A 137 -12.17 7.31 0.71
C ASP A 137 -12.53 7.63 -0.75
N LEU A 138 -13.71 7.17 -1.16
CA LEU A 138 -14.23 7.42 -2.51
C LEU A 138 -14.71 8.87 -2.69
N LEU A 139 -15.16 9.52 -1.62
CA LEU A 139 -15.67 10.89 -1.68
C LEU A 139 -14.51 11.90 -1.69
N PRO A 140 -14.43 12.81 -2.69
CA PRO A 140 -13.35 13.79 -2.77
C PRO A 140 -13.24 14.69 -1.53
N ALA A 141 -14.37 15.06 -0.93
CA ALA A 141 -14.39 15.89 0.28
C ALA A 141 -13.72 15.20 1.47
N ASP A 142 -13.93 13.89 1.62
CA ASP A 142 -13.32 13.10 2.69
C ASP A 142 -11.83 12.89 2.42
N ARG A 143 -11.44 12.63 1.17
CA ARG A 143 -10.02 12.58 0.78
C ARG A 143 -9.27 13.86 1.11
N ARG A 144 -9.87 15.04 0.91
CA ARG A 144 -9.20 16.31 1.26
C ARG A 144 -8.93 16.44 2.75
N LYS A 145 -9.80 15.91 3.62
CA LYS A 145 -9.55 15.85 5.06
C LYS A 145 -8.51 14.79 5.41
N GLN A 146 -8.55 13.63 4.74
CA GLN A 146 -7.54 12.58 4.89
C GLN A 146 -6.14 13.06 4.51
N PHE A 147 -6.04 13.90 3.48
CA PHE A 147 -4.78 14.54 3.11
C PHE A 147 -4.16 15.29 4.27
N GLU A 148 -4.93 16.10 5.00
CA GLU A 148 -4.39 16.87 6.13
C GLU A 148 -3.87 15.96 7.24
N LEU A 149 -4.54 14.82 7.50
CA LEU A 149 -4.08 13.83 8.48
C LEU A 149 -2.79 13.14 8.02
N VAL A 150 -2.71 12.72 6.76
CA VAL A 150 -1.51 12.10 6.17
C VAL A 150 -0.34 13.09 6.18
N LYS A 151 -0.57 14.32 5.75
CA LYS A 151 0.40 15.41 5.77
C LYS A 151 0.92 15.67 7.19
N ALA A 152 0.01 15.85 8.16
CA ALA A 152 0.39 16.06 9.55
C ALA A 152 1.26 14.92 10.07
N ARG A 153 0.90 13.67 9.75
CA ARG A 153 1.70 12.50 10.16
C ARG A 153 3.10 12.51 9.54
N ILE A 154 3.23 12.83 8.25
CA ILE A 154 4.53 12.88 7.57
C ILE A 154 5.40 13.99 8.19
N LEU A 155 4.85 15.18 8.40
CA LEU A 155 5.59 16.30 9.00
C LEU A 155 6.02 16.03 10.45
N ASP A 156 5.23 15.26 11.21
CA ASP A 156 5.51 14.91 12.60
C ASP A 156 6.58 13.82 12.77
N SER A 157 6.79 12.96 11.77
CA SER A 157 7.65 11.78 11.94
C SER A 157 8.80 11.62 10.98
N VAL A 158 8.88 12.46 9.97
CA VAL A 158 9.86 12.28 8.89
C VAL A 158 10.74 13.51 8.80
N GLU A 159 12.03 13.33 9.05
CA GLU A 159 13.01 14.40 8.89
C GLU A 159 13.19 14.74 7.41
N GLU A 160 13.68 15.95 7.12
CA GLU A 160 13.87 16.41 5.74
C GLU A 160 14.81 15.49 4.94
N SER A 161 15.79 14.89 5.61
CA SER A 161 16.77 13.99 4.99
C SER A 161 16.32 12.54 4.83
N ASP A 162 15.17 12.16 5.40
CA ASP A 162 14.71 10.77 5.39
C ASP A 162 14.09 10.38 4.05
N LEU A 163 14.13 9.08 3.79
CA LEU A 163 13.59 8.49 2.58
C LEU A 163 12.11 8.17 2.80
N VAL A 164 11.27 8.51 1.84
CA VAL A 164 9.83 8.29 1.96
C VAL A 164 9.32 7.53 0.76
N ILE A 165 8.48 6.53 1.03
CA ILE A 165 7.55 5.94 0.07
C ILE A 165 6.15 6.05 0.64
N LEU A 166 5.26 6.71 -0.09
CA LEU A 166 3.82 6.75 0.17
C LEU A 166 3.10 6.05 -0.97
N ALA A 167 2.50 4.90 -0.69
CA ALA A 167 1.90 4.04 -1.70
C ALA A 167 0.55 3.49 -1.27
N GLY A 168 -0.28 3.16 -2.25
CA GLY A 168 -1.56 2.51 -2.01
C GLY A 168 -2.64 2.95 -2.98
N ASP A 169 -3.89 2.72 -2.57
CA ASP A 169 -5.08 3.10 -3.32
C ASP A 169 -5.55 4.49 -2.88
N PHE A 170 -5.29 5.51 -3.70
CA PHE A 170 -5.65 6.88 -3.39
C PHE A 170 -7.10 7.21 -3.72
N ASN A 171 -7.82 6.34 -4.45
CA ASN A 171 -9.12 6.66 -5.02
C ASN A 171 -9.16 8.04 -5.75
N ASP A 172 -8.00 8.53 -6.20
CA ASP A 172 -7.82 9.88 -6.73
C ASP A 172 -7.66 9.85 -8.26
N TRP A 173 -8.77 9.64 -8.94
CA TRP A 173 -8.79 9.63 -10.41
C TRP A 173 -8.50 11.01 -11.04
N LYS A 174 -8.54 12.11 -10.27
CA LYS A 174 -8.26 13.47 -10.76
C LYS A 174 -6.82 13.92 -10.51
N GLY A 175 -6.06 13.20 -9.69
CA GLY A 175 -4.71 13.61 -9.29
C GLY A 175 -4.69 14.89 -8.44
N GLU A 176 -5.73 15.14 -7.64
CA GLU A 176 -5.79 16.28 -6.71
C GLU A 176 -4.63 16.29 -5.71
N TRP A 177 -4.09 15.11 -5.36
CA TRP A 177 -3.03 14.99 -4.36
C TRP A 177 -1.64 15.29 -4.92
N LYS A 178 -1.39 15.06 -6.22
CA LYS A 178 -0.05 15.15 -6.82
C LYS A 178 0.63 16.50 -6.55
N SER A 179 -0.03 17.59 -6.94
CA SER A 179 0.52 18.94 -6.78
C SER A 179 0.75 19.28 -5.31
N ARG A 180 -0.14 18.83 -4.43
CA ARG A 180 -0.08 19.11 -3.00
C ARG A 180 1.04 18.34 -2.32
N LEU A 181 1.21 17.05 -2.63
CA LEU A 181 2.29 16.23 -2.10
C LEU A 181 3.66 16.76 -2.55
N SER A 182 3.79 17.16 -3.82
CA SER A 182 5.03 17.75 -4.33
C SER A 182 5.34 19.09 -3.65
N GLN A 183 4.39 20.02 -3.61
CA GLN A 183 4.62 21.37 -3.08
C GLN A 183 4.72 21.44 -1.55
N GLU A 184 3.95 20.62 -0.83
CA GLU A 184 3.83 20.72 0.63
C GLU A 184 4.75 19.72 1.35
N LEU A 185 5.21 18.65 0.69
CA LEU A 185 5.96 17.55 1.33
C LEU A 185 7.20 17.09 0.55
N ASN A 186 7.52 17.70 -0.59
CA ASN A 186 8.59 17.28 -1.50
C ASN A 186 8.47 15.81 -1.92
N LEU A 187 7.24 15.36 -2.17
CA LEU A 187 6.92 14.01 -2.61
C LEU A 187 6.57 14.01 -4.09
N ASP A 188 7.42 13.38 -4.89
CA ASP A 188 7.21 13.23 -6.34
C ASP A 188 6.46 11.94 -6.64
N GLU A 189 5.58 11.97 -7.64
CA GLU A 189 4.86 10.78 -8.09
C GLU A 189 5.75 9.91 -8.98
N VAL A 190 5.68 8.60 -8.82
CA VAL A 190 6.22 7.64 -9.80
C VAL A 190 5.33 7.71 -11.04
N GLU A 191 5.77 8.44 -12.06
CA GLU A 191 5.03 8.59 -13.31
C GLU A 191 5.59 7.73 -14.44
N LEU A 192 4.71 7.31 -15.35
CA LEU A 192 5.13 6.85 -16.67
C LEU A 192 5.75 8.03 -17.40
N SER A 193 7.07 8.01 -17.57
CA SER A 193 7.74 8.93 -18.48
C SER A 193 6.95 8.94 -19.81
N GLN A 194 6.34 10.09 -20.13
CA GLN A 194 5.58 10.40 -21.35
C GLN A 194 4.07 10.08 -21.44
N LYS A 195 3.37 9.48 -20.46
CA LYS A 195 1.93 9.13 -20.65
C LYS A 195 0.94 9.49 -19.52
N GLY A 196 1.41 10.18 -18.47
CA GLY A 196 0.57 10.51 -17.32
C GLY A 196 0.44 9.35 -16.32
N PRO A 197 -0.48 9.44 -15.33
CA PRO A 197 -0.54 8.48 -14.23
C PRO A 197 -0.82 7.04 -14.69
N ALA A 198 -0.51 6.06 -13.84
CA ALA A 198 -0.74 4.64 -14.14
C ALA A 198 -2.22 4.29 -14.11
N LYS A 199 -2.76 3.63 -15.15
CA LYS A 199 -4.13 3.09 -15.12
C LYS A 199 -4.09 1.72 -14.47
N THR A 200 -4.76 1.57 -13.33
CA THR A 200 -4.69 0.35 -12.50
C THR A 200 -6.06 -0.29 -12.26
N PHE A 201 -7.16 0.44 -12.49
CA PHE A 201 -8.51 -0.05 -12.22
C PHE A 201 -9.48 0.05 -13.42
N PRO A 202 -10.35 -0.95 -13.65
CA PRO A 202 -10.33 -2.28 -13.03
C PRO A 202 -9.13 -3.11 -13.52
N SER A 203 -8.65 -4.07 -12.72
CA SER A 203 -7.43 -4.84 -13.04
C SER A 203 -7.49 -5.58 -14.39
N PHE A 204 -8.67 -6.08 -14.78
CA PHE A 204 -8.87 -6.78 -16.06
C PHE A 204 -9.00 -5.83 -17.28
N PHE A 205 -9.22 -4.53 -17.06
CA PHE A 205 -9.29 -3.52 -18.11
C PHE A 205 -8.94 -2.13 -17.55
N PRO A 206 -7.65 -1.83 -17.30
CA PRO A 206 -7.28 -0.64 -16.53
C PRO A 206 -7.60 0.67 -17.26
N LEU A 207 -8.50 1.46 -16.68
CA LEU A 207 -8.99 2.73 -17.20
C LEU A 207 -8.75 3.91 -16.25
N LEU A 208 -8.75 3.68 -14.94
CA LEU A 208 -8.68 4.68 -13.88
C LEU A 208 -7.35 4.61 -13.12
N HIS A 209 -6.95 5.75 -12.55
CA HIS A 209 -5.68 5.97 -11.86
C HIS A 209 -5.89 6.02 -10.34
N LEU A 210 -6.13 4.86 -9.73
CA LEU A 210 -6.43 4.80 -8.30
C LEU A 210 -5.17 4.57 -7.47
N ASP A 211 -4.36 3.60 -7.88
CA ASP A 211 -3.14 3.23 -7.17
C ASP A 211 -1.98 4.14 -7.58
N ARG A 212 -1.25 4.64 -6.59
CA ARG A 212 -0.10 5.55 -6.81
C ARG A 212 1.03 5.23 -5.86
N VAL A 213 2.22 5.66 -6.26
CA VAL A 213 3.43 5.64 -5.44
C VAL A 213 4.04 7.03 -5.51
N TYR A 214 4.29 7.62 -4.35
CA TYR A 214 5.03 8.86 -4.19
C TYR A 214 6.32 8.59 -3.42
N TYR A 215 7.38 9.34 -3.74
CA TYR A 215 8.69 9.14 -3.15
C TYR A 215 9.41 10.45 -2.81
N ARG A 216 10.32 10.40 -1.84
CA ARG A 216 11.25 11.48 -1.49
C ARG A 216 12.63 10.91 -1.18
N GLY A 217 13.69 11.62 -1.58
CA GLY A 217 15.09 11.20 -1.35
C GLY A 217 15.53 10.00 -2.20
N LEU A 218 14.75 9.62 -3.20
CA LEU A 218 14.97 8.45 -4.06
C LEU A 218 14.91 8.85 -5.53
N ALA A 219 15.30 7.95 -6.43
CA ALA A 219 15.17 8.11 -7.86
C ALA A 219 14.50 6.89 -8.48
N VAL A 220 13.52 7.11 -9.35
CA VAL A 220 12.84 6.03 -10.08
C VAL A 220 13.76 5.51 -11.16
N ARG A 221 14.05 4.21 -11.11
CA ARG A 221 14.86 3.53 -12.15
C ARG A 221 14.01 2.90 -13.24
N ASP A 222 12.92 2.24 -12.84
CA ASP A 222 12.00 1.55 -13.73
C ASP A 222 10.60 1.51 -13.10
N PHE A 223 9.57 1.35 -13.93
CA PHE A 223 8.18 1.29 -13.51
C PHE A 223 7.37 0.42 -14.49
N GLU A 224 6.67 -0.57 -13.94
CA GLU A 224 5.81 -1.48 -14.71
C GLU A 224 4.44 -1.65 -14.03
N ILE A 225 3.40 -1.84 -14.85
CA ILE A 225 2.07 -2.29 -14.39
C ILE A 225 1.94 -3.76 -14.79
N LEU A 226 1.84 -4.63 -13.79
CA LEU A 226 1.68 -6.06 -14.00
C LEU A 226 0.24 -6.36 -14.46
N LYS A 227 0.09 -7.30 -15.40
CA LYS A 227 -1.18 -7.71 -16.01
C LYS A 227 -1.61 -9.10 -15.55
#